data_AF-A0A972AMF9-F1
#
_entry.id   AF-A0A972AMF9-F1
#
_cell.length_a   1.000
_cell.length_b   1.000
_cell.length_c   1.000
_cell.angle_alpha   90.00
_cell.angle_beta   90.00
_cell.angle_gamma   90.00
#
_symmetry.space_group_name_H-M   'P 1'
#
loop_
_entity.id
_entity.type
_entity.pdbx_description
1 polymer ?
#
loop_
_entity_poly.entity_id
_entity_poly.type
_entity_poly.pdbx_seq_one_letter_code
_entity_poly.pdbx_strand_id
1 'polypeptide(L)'
;MKNCAGKLVLILVLVLLVLAVSGCQAAQQSAAVAEPATATPAPNDAVESPADTGKTTTADPGSTAHPGGSDAPDTAKQADGSLSEEPTDSQVDESRPTGQVTLFISRDFGRQSLIQSTASLADRESVMDLLQSHAQVETKWDGSFVNSIEGLKSDSEGLSGNRNDWFFFINGICADVGAAEYFPQSGDMVWWDYHLWGDMGAMNAAVIGCYPEPFIHGYRGNTGTTTVMSSASNQSLAGKLQAALKSQGVKSVTGSLLNNQLLQNRTGPVIALGTWDELKQLPFLAELNKAYRKTGLSVHFTDKGVELLDGRSRVVNESGPGTGIIAATGSGLGDPKVLWLIVGTDEEGLQSAVDLLVNHPAKIRGFYQAAVISGKAVRLPME
;
A
#
# COMPACT_ATOMS: atom_id res chain seq x y z
N MET A 1 43.71 25.46 -5.20
CA MET A 1 42.68 26.22 -4.44
C MET A 1 41.80 27.04 -5.40
N LYS A 2 40.82 26.43 -6.10
CA LYS A 2 39.90 27.18 -6.99
C LYS A 2 38.40 26.81 -6.87
N ASN A 3 38.04 25.75 -6.15
CA ASN A 3 36.66 25.19 -6.21
C ASN A 3 35.73 25.63 -5.06
N CYS A 4 36.19 26.46 -4.11
CA CYS A 4 35.33 26.95 -3.01
C CYS A 4 34.40 28.10 -3.43
N ALA A 5 34.80 28.94 -4.40
CA ALA A 5 34.05 30.14 -4.78
C ALA A 5 32.66 29.80 -5.36
N GLY A 6 32.59 28.82 -6.27
CA GLY A 6 31.33 28.45 -6.93
C GLY A 6 30.25 27.92 -5.98
N LYS A 7 30.64 27.13 -4.97
CA LYS A 7 29.68 26.63 -3.96
C LYS A 7 29.14 27.74 -3.07
N LEU A 8 29.95 28.75 -2.73
CA LEU A 8 29.51 29.87 -1.90
C LEU A 8 28.49 30.78 -2.62
N VAL A 9 28.71 31.05 -3.92
CA VAL A 9 27.77 31.84 -4.74
C VAL A 9 26.43 31.12 -4.90
N LEU A 10 26.43 29.81 -5.16
CA LEU A 10 25.20 29.03 -5.32
C LEU A 10 24.34 29.01 -4.04
N ILE A 11 24.98 28.86 -2.87
CA ILE A 11 24.29 28.91 -1.57
C ILE A 11 23.72 30.32 -1.30
N LEU A 12 24.46 31.39 -1.65
CA LEU A 12 23.98 32.76 -1.47
C LEU A 12 22.73 33.07 -2.31
N VAL A 13 22.68 32.56 -3.55
CA VAL A 13 21.50 32.68 -4.44
C VAL A 13 20.30 31.91 -3.88
N LEU A 14 20.50 30.69 -3.36
CA LEU A 14 19.42 29.91 -2.73
C LEU A 14 18.85 30.60 -1.48
N VAL A 15 19.70 31.19 -0.63
CA VAL A 15 19.24 31.90 0.59
C VAL A 15 18.48 33.19 0.24
N LEU A 16 18.90 33.93 -0.80
CA LEU A 16 18.18 35.11 -1.27
C LEU A 16 16.80 34.78 -1.87
N LEU A 17 16.65 33.64 -2.55
CA LEU A 17 15.37 33.19 -3.11
C LEU A 17 14.33 32.82 -2.03
N VAL A 18 14.75 32.36 -0.86
CA VAL A 18 13.85 32.01 0.26
C VAL A 18 13.31 33.25 0.99
N LEU A 19 13.97 34.40 0.89
CA LEU A 19 13.59 35.62 1.60
C LEU A 19 12.67 36.57 0.79
N ALA A 20 12.32 36.22 -0.45
CA ALA A 20 11.69 37.13 -1.43
C ALA A 20 10.15 37.05 -1.52
N VAL A 21 9.46 36.40 -0.57
CA VAL A 21 7.98 36.24 -0.59
C VAL A 21 7.29 37.01 0.57
N SER A 22 8.06 37.58 1.50
CA SER A 22 7.53 38.21 2.72
C SER A 22 7.29 39.73 2.60
N GLY A 23 6.23 40.08 1.87
CA GLY A 23 5.40 41.26 2.18
C GLY A 23 5.65 42.57 1.41
N CYS A 24 4.57 43.11 0.82
CA CYS A 24 4.16 44.51 0.99
C CYS A 24 2.75 44.79 0.41
N GLN A 25 1.78 45.04 1.30
CA GLN A 25 0.66 46.03 1.19
C GLN A 25 -0.30 46.00 -0.03
N ALA A 26 -1.51 46.56 0.01
CA ALA A 26 -2.25 47.28 1.06
C ALA A 26 -3.68 46.66 1.18
N ALA A 27 -4.25 46.45 2.36
CA ALA A 27 -4.78 47.47 3.29
C ALA A 27 -5.92 48.32 2.69
N GLN A 28 -7.16 47.93 2.97
CA GLN A 28 -8.32 48.83 2.92
C GLN A 28 -9.19 48.57 4.15
N GLN A 29 -9.50 49.62 4.90
CA GLN A 29 -10.09 49.55 6.24
C GLN A 29 -11.36 50.43 6.29
N SER A 30 -12.44 49.89 6.85
CA SER A 30 -13.59 50.65 7.32
C SER A 30 -14.02 50.06 8.67
N ALA A 31 -14.61 50.87 9.55
CA ALA A 31 -14.43 50.70 10.99
C ALA A 31 -15.73 50.58 11.81
N ALA A 32 -15.61 49.84 12.94
CA ALA A 32 -16.44 49.92 14.15
C ALA A 32 -17.89 49.39 13.99
N VAL A 33 -18.65 49.04 15.05
CA VAL A 33 -18.67 49.56 16.45
C VAL A 33 -18.99 48.48 17.50
N ALA A 34 -18.38 48.64 18.70
CA ALA A 34 -18.74 48.13 20.04
C ALA A 34 -18.59 46.62 20.42
N GLU A 35 -17.62 46.38 21.31
CA GLU A 35 -17.66 45.42 22.44
C GLU A 35 -18.31 46.13 23.68
N PRO A 36 -18.62 45.50 24.85
CA PRO A 36 -17.73 44.69 25.73
C PRO A 36 -18.29 43.26 26.02
N ALA A 37 -17.53 42.23 26.44
CA ALA A 37 -16.68 42.06 27.64
C ALA A 37 -17.48 42.09 28.98
N THR A 38 -17.23 41.29 30.03
CA THR A 38 -16.17 40.31 30.41
C THR A 38 -16.84 38.98 30.91
N ALA A 39 -16.27 37.97 31.60
CA ALA A 39 -14.99 37.72 32.29
C ALA A 39 -14.71 36.20 32.47
N THR A 40 -13.51 35.84 32.95
CA THR A 40 -13.16 34.52 33.54
C THR A 40 -13.26 34.58 35.09
N PRO A 41 -13.23 33.45 35.84
CA PRO A 41 -11.95 33.08 36.47
C PRO A 41 -11.69 31.55 36.62
N ALA A 42 -10.41 31.20 36.83
CA ALA A 42 -9.96 29.96 37.51
C ALA A 42 -9.42 30.34 38.91
N PRO A 43 -9.14 29.38 39.83
CA PRO A 43 -7.73 28.95 39.98
C PRO A 43 -7.48 27.52 40.57
N ASN A 44 -6.24 27.02 40.43
CA ASN A 44 -5.44 26.19 41.38
C ASN A 44 -5.96 24.81 41.88
N ASP A 45 -5.19 23.86 42.44
CA ASP A 45 -3.73 23.58 42.59
C ASP A 45 -3.59 22.02 42.69
N ALA A 46 -2.65 21.32 42.04
CA ALA A 46 -1.23 21.05 42.39
C ALA A 46 -0.99 19.89 43.41
N VAL A 47 0.21 19.24 43.34
CA VAL A 47 0.78 18.23 44.30
C VAL A 47 0.11 16.82 44.19
N GLU A 48 0.78 15.65 44.27
CA GLU A 48 2.17 15.24 44.64
C GLU A 48 2.67 14.01 43.84
N SER A 49 3.96 13.67 43.97
CA SER A 49 4.55 12.35 43.64
C SER A 49 5.40 11.82 44.81
N PRO A 50 5.33 10.53 45.17
CA PRO A 50 6.35 9.87 45.98
C PRO A 50 7.44 9.23 45.09
N ALA A 51 8.66 9.11 45.61
CA ALA A 51 9.77 8.43 44.97
C ALA A 51 10.44 7.41 45.92
N ASP A 52 11.22 6.50 45.32
CA ASP A 52 12.35 5.72 45.87
C ASP A 52 12.23 5.08 47.28
N THR A 53 12.45 3.77 47.33
CA THR A 53 13.38 3.21 48.33
C THR A 53 13.99 1.89 47.82
N GLY A 54 15.33 1.81 47.76
CA GLY A 54 16.02 0.52 47.89
C GLY A 54 17.15 0.19 46.90
N LYS A 55 18.31 0.83 47.05
CA LYS A 55 19.62 0.19 46.74
C LYS A 55 19.92 -0.88 47.83
N THR A 56 20.91 -1.77 47.77
CA THR A 56 22.30 -1.60 47.31
C THR A 56 23.05 -2.97 47.23
N THR A 57 24.26 -2.98 46.64
CA THR A 57 25.40 -3.93 46.86
C THR A 57 25.19 -5.42 46.56
N THR A 58 25.72 -5.99 45.47
CA THR A 58 27.14 -6.38 45.18
C THR A 58 27.70 -7.55 46.00
N ALA A 59 28.06 -8.65 45.32
CA ALA A 59 29.36 -9.32 45.44
C ALA A 59 29.53 -10.42 44.36
N ASP A 60 30.62 -10.35 43.59
CA ASP A 60 31.32 -11.50 43.00
C ASP A 60 32.65 -11.62 43.79
N PRO A 61 33.11 -12.83 44.16
CA PRO A 61 34.10 -13.49 43.30
C PRO A 61 33.94 -15.03 43.21
N GLY A 62 34.17 -15.59 42.03
CA GLY A 62 34.34 -17.04 41.83
C GLY A 62 35.71 -17.58 42.30
N SER A 63 35.83 -18.91 42.42
CA SER A 63 37.13 -19.61 42.46
C SER A 63 37.06 -21.06 41.99
N THR A 64 38.22 -21.59 41.62
CA THR A 64 38.50 -22.90 41.01
C THR A 64 38.35 -24.10 41.94
N ALA A 65 38.11 -25.31 41.39
CA ALA A 65 39.07 -26.43 41.49
C ALA A 65 38.68 -27.68 40.64
N HIS A 66 39.68 -28.43 40.22
CA HIS A 66 39.62 -29.81 39.69
C HIS A 66 40.18 -30.76 40.77
N PRO A 67 39.80 -32.06 40.82
CA PRO A 67 40.54 -33.12 40.10
C PRO A 67 39.62 -34.24 39.53
N GLY A 68 40.08 -35.30 38.86
CA GLY A 68 41.43 -35.67 38.37
C GLY A 68 41.72 -37.19 38.50
N GLY A 69 42.33 -37.81 37.48
CA GLY A 69 42.57 -39.27 37.32
C GLY A 69 41.68 -39.86 36.21
N SER A 70 42.18 -40.26 35.02
CA SER A 70 43.06 -41.40 34.67
C SER A 70 42.27 -42.74 34.56
N ASP A 71 42.56 -43.68 33.64
CA ASP A 71 43.85 -44.05 33.01
C ASP A 71 43.81 -44.23 31.47
N ALA A 72 45.00 -44.47 30.88
CA ALA A 72 45.30 -44.96 29.51
C ALA A 72 46.53 -45.93 29.63
N PRO A 73 47.01 -46.71 28.61
CA PRO A 73 47.12 -46.44 27.16
C PRO A 73 46.32 -47.50 26.34
N ASP A 74 46.61 -48.01 25.12
CA ASP A 74 47.71 -47.97 24.12
C ASP A 74 47.12 -48.41 22.74
N THR A 75 47.75 -48.45 21.55
CA THR A 75 49.14 -48.24 21.05
C THR A 75 49.11 -47.55 19.66
N ALA A 76 50.23 -47.01 19.18
CA ALA A 76 50.33 -46.27 17.91
C ALA A 76 50.71 -47.10 16.66
N LYS A 77 50.31 -46.64 15.46
CA LYS A 77 51.14 -46.73 14.24
C LYS A 77 50.73 -45.73 13.15
N GLN A 78 51.71 -45.20 12.40
CA GLN A 78 51.52 -44.43 11.16
C GLN A 78 51.66 -45.33 9.92
N ALA A 79 51.06 -44.90 8.80
CA ALA A 79 51.52 -45.18 7.44
C ALA A 79 51.08 -44.03 6.50
N ASP A 80 51.83 -43.83 5.41
CA ASP A 80 51.62 -42.81 4.38
C ASP A 80 50.78 -43.35 3.20
N GLY A 81 50.19 -42.47 2.38
CA GLY A 81 49.28 -42.83 1.29
C GLY A 81 48.78 -41.64 0.47
N SER A 82 49.63 -41.15 -0.45
CA SER A 82 49.28 -40.10 -1.41
C SER A 82 48.12 -40.45 -2.35
N LEU A 83 47.27 -39.48 -2.66
CA LEU A 83 46.61 -39.32 -3.97
C LEU A 83 46.41 -37.83 -4.28
N SER A 84 46.22 -37.50 -5.55
CA SER A 84 46.02 -36.13 -6.05
C SER A 84 44.64 -36.00 -6.68
N GLU A 85 43.91 -34.94 -6.34
CA GLU A 85 42.64 -34.58 -6.99
C GLU A 85 42.76 -33.16 -7.56
N GLU A 86 42.42 -33.00 -8.84
CA GLU A 86 42.25 -31.69 -9.46
C GLU A 86 40.92 -31.07 -8.99
N PRO A 87 40.82 -29.73 -8.87
CA PRO A 87 39.56 -29.09 -8.52
C PRO A 87 38.51 -29.37 -9.61
N THR A 88 37.48 -30.14 -9.24
CA THR A 88 36.39 -30.48 -10.16
C THR A 88 35.62 -29.22 -10.55
N ASP A 89 35.24 -29.14 -11.83
CA ASP A 89 34.53 -28.01 -12.41
C ASP A 89 33.28 -27.65 -11.61
N SER A 90 33.16 -26.37 -11.23
CA SER A 90 32.06 -25.88 -10.40
C SER A 90 30.82 -25.72 -11.28
N GLN A 91 30.04 -26.79 -11.42
CA GLN A 91 28.74 -26.73 -12.07
C GLN A 91 27.90 -25.63 -11.41
N VAL A 92 27.47 -24.67 -12.23
CA VAL A 92 26.55 -23.61 -11.82
C VAL A 92 25.24 -24.28 -11.42
N ASP A 93 24.84 -24.11 -10.16
CA ASP A 93 23.58 -24.65 -9.64
C ASP A 93 22.41 -24.03 -10.43
N GLU A 94 21.74 -24.83 -11.27
CA GLU A 94 20.57 -24.37 -12.01
C GLU A 94 19.48 -24.01 -11.01
N SER A 95 19.18 -22.71 -10.91
CA SER A 95 18.34 -22.13 -9.86
C SER A 95 16.96 -22.79 -9.80
N ARG A 96 16.82 -23.74 -8.87
CA ARG A 96 15.59 -24.50 -8.70
C ARG A 96 14.43 -23.53 -8.42
N PRO A 97 13.31 -23.62 -9.15
CA PRO A 97 12.14 -22.78 -8.90
C PRO A 97 11.73 -22.80 -7.43
N THR A 98 11.76 -21.64 -6.79
CA THR A 98 11.39 -21.42 -5.38
C THR A 98 9.87 -21.27 -5.23
N GLY A 99 9.18 -20.99 -6.33
CA GLY A 99 7.74 -20.77 -6.36
C GLY A 99 7.18 -20.49 -7.75
N GLN A 100 5.96 -19.98 -7.76
CA GLN A 100 5.34 -19.37 -8.95
C GLN A 100 4.85 -17.96 -8.61
N VAL A 101 4.90 -17.07 -9.59
CA VAL A 101 4.45 -15.67 -9.49
C VAL A 101 3.56 -15.34 -10.70
N THR A 102 2.49 -14.57 -10.50
CA THR A 102 1.66 -14.08 -11.60
C THR A 102 2.15 -12.72 -12.04
N LEU A 103 2.58 -12.57 -13.29
CA LEU A 103 2.93 -11.29 -13.89
C LEU A 103 1.75 -10.83 -14.77
N PHE A 104 1.29 -9.61 -14.53
CA PHE A 104 0.26 -8.94 -15.34
C PHE A 104 0.78 -7.56 -15.74
N ILE A 105 0.76 -7.26 -17.03
CA ILE A 105 1.19 -5.97 -17.58
C ILE A 105 0.04 -5.42 -18.40
N SER A 106 -0.37 -4.19 -18.11
CA SER A 106 -1.51 -3.53 -18.76
C SER A 106 -1.28 -2.05 -18.97
N ARG A 107 -2.26 -1.40 -19.60
CA ARG A 107 -2.31 0.05 -19.75
C ARG A 107 -3.73 0.60 -19.53
N ASP A 108 -3.77 1.91 -19.34
CA ASP A 108 -4.96 2.73 -19.16
C ASP A 108 -5.81 2.26 -17.96
N PHE A 109 -5.21 2.15 -16.77
CA PHE A 109 -5.85 1.68 -15.54
C PHE A 109 -6.40 0.26 -15.66
N GLY A 110 -5.60 -0.63 -16.23
CA GLY A 110 -5.89 -2.05 -16.45
C GLY A 110 -6.89 -2.37 -17.57
N ARG A 111 -7.24 -1.39 -18.41
CA ARG A 111 -8.25 -1.55 -19.47
C ARG A 111 -7.78 -2.47 -20.59
N GLN A 112 -6.51 -2.37 -20.98
CA GLN A 112 -5.92 -3.21 -22.02
C GLN A 112 -4.81 -4.08 -21.41
N SER A 113 -4.95 -5.40 -21.47
CA SER A 113 -3.86 -6.32 -21.13
C SER A 113 -2.84 -6.34 -22.27
N LEU A 114 -1.57 -6.25 -21.92
CA LEU A 114 -0.44 -6.36 -22.83
C LEU A 114 0.20 -7.74 -22.70
N ILE A 115 0.54 -8.13 -21.46
CA ILE A 115 1.08 -9.45 -21.10
C ILE A 115 0.33 -9.97 -19.87
N GLN A 116 0.09 -11.28 -19.82
CA GLN A 116 -0.36 -11.96 -18.60
C GLN A 116 0.23 -13.38 -18.58
N SER A 117 1.09 -13.67 -17.61
CA SER A 117 1.77 -14.96 -17.47
C SER A 117 1.77 -15.43 -16.00
N THR A 118 2.00 -16.72 -15.82
CA THR A 118 2.46 -17.29 -14.55
C THR A 118 3.87 -17.80 -14.79
N ALA A 119 4.83 -17.26 -14.05
CA ALA A 119 6.24 -17.58 -14.17
C ALA A 119 6.71 -18.46 -13.01
N SER A 120 7.72 -19.29 -13.26
CA SER A 120 8.52 -19.89 -12.19
C SER A 120 9.40 -18.81 -11.59
N LEU A 121 9.41 -18.68 -10.26
CA LEU A 121 10.26 -17.73 -9.54
C LEU A 121 11.61 -18.39 -9.21
N ALA A 122 12.73 -17.78 -9.58
CA ALA A 122 14.07 -18.21 -9.17
C ALA A 122 14.40 -17.73 -7.73
N ASP A 123 15.50 -18.21 -7.13
CA ASP A 123 15.94 -17.64 -5.85
C ASP A 123 16.48 -16.21 -6.06
N ARG A 124 16.07 -15.30 -5.17
CA ARG A 124 16.43 -13.87 -5.17
C ARG A 124 16.11 -13.09 -6.46
N GLU A 125 15.21 -13.59 -7.31
CA GLU A 125 14.71 -12.85 -8.48
C GLU A 125 13.93 -11.60 -8.04
N SER A 126 14.28 -10.42 -8.58
CA SER A 126 13.55 -9.18 -8.30
C SER A 126 12.38 -8.97 -9.27
N VAL A 127 11.49 -8.02 -8.95
CA VAL A 127 10.41 -7.60 -9.88
C VAL A 127 10.98 -7.05 -11.19
N MET A 128 12.18 -6.46 -11.17
CA MET A 128 12.86 -6.02 -12.39
C MET A 128 13.37 -7.21 -13.23
N ASP A 129 13.96 -8.23 -12.61
CA ASP A 129 14.46 -9.42 -13.31
C ASP A 129 13.31 -10.21 -13.93
N LEU A 130 12.24 -10.42 -13.15
CA LEU A 130 10.98 -11.05 -13.59
C LEU A 130 10.33 -10.29 -14.76
N LEU A 131 10.43 -8.96 -14.76
CA LEU A 131 9.91 -8.14 -15.85
C LEU A 131 10.78 -8.26 -17.11
N GLN A 132 12.10 -8.16 -16.97
CA GLN A 132 13.05 -8.27 -18.08
C GLN A 132 13.09 -9.67 -18.73
N SER A 133 12.76 -10.73 -17.97
CA SER A 133 12.63 -12.09 -18.49
C SER A 133 11.35 -12.34 -19.30
N HIS A 134 10.36 -11.42 -19.24
CA HIS A 134 9.04 -11.58 -19.85
C HIS A 134 8.61 -10.46 -20.82
N ALA A 135 9.26 -9.29 -20.79
CA ALA A 135 8.88 -8.12 -21.59
C ALA A 135 10.12 -7.32 -22.06
N GLN A 136 9.97 -6.55 -23.13
CA GLN A 136 10.99 -5.62 -23.61
C GLN A 136 11.02 -4.37 -22.73
N VAL A 137 12.04 -4.24 -21.87
CA VAL A 137 12.20 -3.12 -20.94
C VAL A 137 13.33 -2.17 -21.40
N GLU A 138 13.04 -0.86 -21.43
CA GLU A 138 14.08 0.18 -21.39
C GLU A 138 14.19 0.72 -19.96
N THR A 139 15.40 0.97 -19.47
CA THR A 139 15.65 1.53 -18.13
C THR A 139 16.34 2.90 -18.16
N LYS A 140 16.28 3.62 -17.03
CA LYS A 140 17.03 4.84 -16.72
C LYS A 140 17.76 4.67 -15.39
N TRP A 141 18.71 5.57 -15.11
CA TRP A 141 19.45 5.65 -13.84
C TRP A 141 20.11 4.32 -13.45
N ASP A 142 21.09 3.92 -14.27
CA ASP A 142 21.94 2.73 -14.09
C ASP A 142 21.19 1.39 -13.95
N GLY A 143 19.95 1.33 -14.46
CA GLY A 143 19.09 0.15 -14.49
C GLY A 143 17.94 0.18 -13.48
N SER A 144 18.01 1.03 -12.45
CA SER A 144 17.10 0.99 -11.30
C SER A 144 15.67 1.46 -11.57
N PHE A 145 15.42 2.18 -12.67
CA PHE A 145 14.11 2.76 -13.00
C PHE A 145 13.61 2.30 -14.37
N VAL A 146 12.37 1.82 -14.46
CA VAL A 146 11.71 1.48 -15.74
C VAL A 146 11.38 2.77 -16.50
N ASN A 147 11.83 2.87 -17.74
CA ASN A 147 11.55 3.98 -18.65
C ASN A 147 10.57 3.59 -19.77
N SER A 148 10.53 2.31 -20.16
CA SER A 148 9.56 1.78 -21.12
C SER A 148 9.34 0.29 -20.89
N ILE A 149 8.14 -0.21 -21.18
CA ILE A 149 7.84 -1.64 -21.34
C ILE A 149 7.02 -1.79 -22.64
N GLU A 150 7.35 -2.77 -23.49
CA GLU A 150 6.68 -3.00 -24.79
C GLU A 150 6.55 -1.72 -25.65
N GLY A 151 7.59 -0.88 -25.65
CA GLY A 151 7.64 0.39 -26.38
C GLY A 151 6.76 1.53 -25.84
N LEU A 152 5.98 1.31 -24.78
CA LEU A 152 5.23 2.36 -24.08
C LEU A 152 6.14 3.05 -23.06
N LYS A 153 6.53 4.28 -23.39
CA LYS A 153 7.55 5.05 -22.65
C LYS A 153 6.93 6.02 -21.64
N SER A 154 7.55 6.12 -20.47
CA SER A 154 7.22 7.11 -19.42
C SER A 154 7.43 8.54 -19.93
N ASP A 155 6.41 9.37 -19.82
CA ASP A 155 6.46 10.77 -20.25
C ASP A 155 7.07 11.65 -19.14
N SER A 156 8.34 12.00 -19.35
CA SER A 156 9.09 12.90 -18.47
C SER A 156 9.04 14.38 -18.89
N GLU A 157 8.25 14.78 -19.89
CA GLU A 157 8.31 16.12 -20.48
C GLU A 157 7.52 17.19 -19.70
N GLY A 158 8.15 17.68 -18.63
CA GLY A 158 7.88 19.00 -18.07
C GLY A 158 6.76 19.06 -17.02
N LEU A 159 6.30 20.29 -16.76
CA LEU A 159 5.34 20.63 -15.69
C LEU A 159 3.87 20.58 -16.15
N SER A 160 3.59 20.09 -17.36
CA SER A 160 2.33 20.27 -18.09
C SER A 160 1.41 19.03 -18.12
N GLY A 161 0.92 18.61 -16.94
CA GLY A 161 -0.43 18.01 -16.74
C GLY A 161 -0.85 16.71 -17.46
N ASN A 162 0.00 16.09 -18.29
CA ASN A 162 -0.37 14.95 -19.14
C ASN A 162 0.60 13.75 -19.05
N ARG A 163 1.44 13.67 -18.01
CA ARG A 163 2.47 12.64 -17.90
C ARG A 163 1.86 11.27 -17.65
N ASN A 164 2.12 10.30 -18.53
CA ASN A 164 1.86 8.88 -18.27
C ASN A 164 3.13 8.23 -17.72
N ASP A 165 3.02 7.33 -16.75
CA ASP A 165 4.16 6.60 -16.20
C ASP A 165 3.80 5.15 -15.86
N TRP A 166 4.81 4.33 -15.56
CA TRP A 166 4.69 2.94 -15.16
C TRP A 166 4.65 2.81 -13.64
N PHE A 167 3.55 2.25 -13.13
CA PHE A 167 3.40 1.91 -11.72
C PHE A 167 3.30 0.40 -11.56
N PHE A 168 3.77 -0.13 -10.44
CA PHE A 168 3.62 -1.55 -10.12
C PHE A 168 3.02 -1.79 -8.73
N PHE A 169 2.20 -2.83 -8.67
CA PHE A 169 1.46 -3.28 -7.50
C PHE A 169 1.86 -4.72 -7.20
N ILE A 170 2.10 -5.01 -5.92
CA ILE A 170 2.25 -6.39 -5.44
C ILE A 170 0.98 -6.71 -4.68
N ASN A 171 0.26 -7.74 -5.13
CA ASN A 171 -1.01 -8.16 -4.54
C ASN A 171 -2.03 -6.99 -4.41
N GLY A 172 -2.01 -6.06 -5.37
CA GLY A 172 -2.91 -4.90 -5.39
C GLY A 172 -2.50 -3.73 -4.48
N ILE A 173 -1.28 -3.75 -3.94
CA ILE A 173 -0.70 -2.67 -3.11
C ILE A 173 0.44 -2.02 -3.92
N CYS A 174 0.36 -0.71 -4.16
CA CYS A 174 1.34 0.02 -4.97
C CYS A 174 2.68 0.05 -4.25
N ALA A 175 3.78 -0.24 -4.96
CA ALA A 175 5.08 -0.45 -4.33
C ALA A 175 5.71 0.84 -3.77
N ASP A 176 6.47 0.69 -2.68
CA ASP A 176 7.20 1.75 -1.95
C ASP A 176 8.71 1.82 -2.31
N VAL A 177 9.20 0.95 -3.19
CA VAL A 177 10.61 0.80 -3.59
C VAL A 177 10.74 0.56 -5.09
N GLY A 178 11.96 0.64 -5.63
CA GLY A 178 12.22 0.29 -7.03
C GLY A 178 11.98 -1.19 -7.32
N ALA A 179 11.71 -1.53 -8.58
CA ALA A 179 11.45 -2.92 -8.99
C ALA A 179 12.67 -3.85 -8.77
N ALA A 180 13.89 -3.31 -8.81
CA ALA A 180 15.12 -4.05 -8.48
C ALA A 180 15.32 -4.28 -6.96
N GLU A 181 14.51 -3.64 -6.11
CA GLU A 181 14.58 -3.73 -4.65
C GLU A 181 13.46 -4.59 -4.05
N TYR A 182 12.48 -4.99 -4.87
CA TYR A 182 11.39 -5.88 -4.47
C TYR A 182 11.64 -7.30 -4.96
N PHE A 183 11.58 -8.25 -4.04
CA PHE A 183 11.71 -9.69 -4.31
C PHE A 183 10.35 -10.34 -4.04
N PRO A 184 9.62 -10.83 -5.06
CA PRO A 184 8.33 -11.49 -4.88
C PRO A 184 8.42 -12.76 -4.03
N GLN A 185 7.27 -13.19 -3.52
CA GLN A 185 7.08 -14.47 -2.85
C GLN A 185 6.24 -15.41 -3.72
N SER A 186 6.37 -16.73 -3.49
CA SER A 186 5.54 -17.71 -4.20
C SER A 186 4.06 -17.47 -3.89
N GLY A 187 3.26 -17.24 -4.93
CA GLY A 187 1.85 -16.89 -4.85
C GLY A 187 1.55 -15.42 -5.18
N ASP A 188 2.55 -14.53 -5.19
CA ASP A 188 2.33 -13.11 -5.46
C ASP A 188 1.79 -12.83 -6.87
N MET A 189 0.95 -11.81 -6.97
CA MET A 189 0.56 -11.16 -8.21
C MET A 189 1.29 -9.82 -8.36
N VAL A 190 2.25 -9.77 -9.28
CA VAL A 190 2.94 -8.57 -9.73
C VAL A 190 2.13 -7.97 -10.88
N TRP A 191 1.57 -6.77 -10.68
CA TRP A 191 0.81 -6.05 -11.69
C TRP A 191 1.51 -4.73 -12.05
N TRP A 192 1.94 -4.59 -13.29
CA TRP A 192 2.39 -3.34 -13.91
C TRP A 192 1.26 -2.69 -14.71
N ASP A 193 1.05 -1.38 -14.56
CA ASP A 193 0.12 -0.61 -15.40
C ASP A 193 0.70 0.73 -15.85
N TYR A 194 0.57 1.02 -17.15
CA TYR A 194 0.90 2.32 -17.76
C TYR A 194 -0.34 3.20 -17.86
N HIS A 195 -0.40 4.29 -17.11
CA HIS A 195 -1.53 5.20 -17.10
C HIS A 195 -1.11 6.63 -16.77
N LEU A 196 -2.09 7.54 -16.82
CA LEU A 196 -1.89 8.95 -16.49
C LEU A 196 -1.52 9.10 -15.01
N TRP A 197 -0.29 9.57 -14.77
CA TRP A 197 0.11 10.11 -13.48
C TRP A 197 -0.62 11.45 -13.29
N GLY A 198 -1.75 11.40 -12.59
CA GLY A 198 -2.57 12.56 -12.27
C GLY A 198 -1.87 13.57 -11.35
N ASP A 199 -2.62 14.58 -10.91
CA ASP A 199 -2.12 15.55 -9.93
C ASP A 199 -1.50 14.84 -8.71
N MET A 200 -0.32 15.28 -8.27
CA MET A 200 0.56 14.54 -7.34
C MET A 200 -0.04 14.19 -5.95
N GLY A 201 -1.26 14.64 -5.65
CA GLY A 201 -2.02 14.21 -4.47
C GLY A 201 -2.85 12.93 -4.67
N ALA A 202 -3.17 12.53 -5.90
CA ALA A 202 -4.11 11.45 -6.20
C ALA A 202 -3.40 10.09 -6.42
N MET A 203 -2.64 9.61 -5.43
CA MET A 203 -1.91 8.34 -5.54
C MET A 203 -2.84 7.12 -5.30
N ASN A 204 -2.86 6.18 -6.24
CA ASN A 204 -3.53 4.88 -6.08
C ASN A 204 -2.71 3.93 -5.19
N ALA A 205 -2.73 4.16 -3.87
CA ALA A 205 -2.00 3.33 -2.91
C ALA A 205 -2.40 1.83 -2.93
N ALA A 206 -3.66 1.53 -3.30
CA ALA A 206 -4.15 0.17 -3.49
C ALA A 206 -5.21 0.09 -4.60
N VAL A 207 -5.41 -1.11 -5.15
CA VAL A 207 -6.32 -1.42 -6.26
C VAL A 207 -7.04 -2.75 -6.05
N ILE A 208 -8.26 -2.88 -6.57
CA ILE A 208 -9.10 -4.07 -6.37
C ILE A 208 -8.74 -5.24 -7.29
N GLY A 209 -7.97 -4.97 -8.35
CA GLY A 209 -7.76 -5.88 -9.48
C GLY A 209 -6.97 -7.14 -9.20
N CYS A 210 -6.30 -7.21 -8.04
CA CYS A 210 -5.63 -8.39 -7.53
C CYS A 210 -6.44 -9.13 -6.44
N TYR A 211 -7.76 -8.91 -6.32
CA TYR A 211 -8.59 -9.67 -5.37
C TYR A 211 -8.47 -11.18 -5.65
N PRO A 212 -8.21 -12.04 -4.64
CA PRO A 212 -8.17 -11.80 -3.18
C PRO A 212 -6.77 -11.57 -2.58
N GLU A 213 -5.71 -11.48 -3.38
CA GLU A 213 -4.30 -11.50 -2.95
C GLU A 213 -3.87 -10.52 -1.83
N PRO A 214 -4.38 -9.26 -1.72
CA PRO A 214 -3.97 -8.39 -0.60
C PRO A 214 -4.36 -8.94 0.78
N PHE A 215 -5.21 -9.97 0.83
CA PHE A 215 -5.61 -10.66 2.05
C PHE A 215 -4.93 -12.04 2.23
N ILE A 216 -4.40 -12.65 1.16
CA ILE A 216 -3.77 -14.00 1.19
C ILE A 216 -2.24 -13.92 1.33
N HIS A 217 -1.61 -13.01 0.58
CA HIS A 217 -0.16 -12.81 0.52
C HIS A 217 0.23 -11.40 0.99
N GLY A 218 -0.63 -10.39 0.79
CA GLY A 218 -0.43 -9.04 1.34
C GLY A 218 0.78 -8.33 0.72
N TYR A 219 1.50 -7.52 1.49
CA TYR A 219 2.73 -6.85 1.00
C TYR A 219 3.95 -7.32 1.78
N ARG A 220 4.99 -7.82 1.08
CA ARG A 220 6.18 -8.48 1.66
C ARG A 220 5.81 -9.65 2.60
N GLY A 221 4.78 -10.42 2.24
CA GLY A 221 4.22 -11.50 3.06
C GLY A 221 3.39 -11.05 4.28
N ASN A 222 3.21 -9.74 4.48
CA ASN A 222 2.45 -9.20 5.62
C ASN A 222 0.96 -9.08 5.28
N THR A 223 0.18 -10.04 5.77
CA THR A 223 -1.29 -10.12 5.58
C THR A 223 -2.11 -9.59 6.76
N GLY A 224 -1.52 -9.54 7.96
CA GLY A 224 -2.24 -9.27 9.21
C GLY A 224 -3.46 -10.19 9.46
N THR A 225 -4.45 -9.64 10.17
CA THR A 225 -5.82 -10.19 10.26
C THR A 225 -6.75 -9.26 9.50
N THR A 226 -7.50 -9.79 8.54
CA THR A 226 -8.48 -9.00 7.77
C THR A 226 -9.72 -8.75 8.64
N THR A 227 -10.05 -7.49 8.90
CA THR A 227 -11.26 -7.15 9.68
C THR A 227 -12.37 -6.66 8.76
N VAL A 228 -13.49 -7.38 8.70
CA VAL A 228 -14.71 -6.95 8.01
C VAL A 228 -15.58 -6.19 8.99
N MET A 229 -15.68 -4.87 8.81
CA MET A 229 -16.50 -3.97 9.61
C MET A 229 -17.86 -3.77 8.96
N SER A 230 -18.95 -3.89 9.72
CA SER A 230 -20.30 -3.54 9.24
C SER A 230 -21.17 -2.92 10.33
N SER A 231 -22.31 -2.38 9.93
CA SER A 231 -23.41 -2.09 10.86
C SER A 231 -24.07 -3.39 11.36
N ALA A 232 -24.94 -3.27 12.36
CA ALA A 232 -25.67 -4.43 12.92
C ALA A 232 -26.64 -5.05 11.90
N SER A 233 -27.31 -4.22 11.10
CA SER A 233 -28.12 -4.60 9.93
C SER A 233 -27.33 -5.44 8.92
N ASN A 234 -26.13 -4.99 8.57
CA ASN A 234 -25.31 -5.60 7.51
C ASN A 234 -24.47 -6.81 7.95
N GLN A 235 -24.64 -7.33 9.18
CA GLN A 235 -23.88 -8.50 9.66
C GLN A 235 -24.05 -9.75 8.79
N SER A 236 -25.20 -9.95 8.15
CA SER A 236 -25.42 -11.07 7.22
C SER A 236 -24.50 -10.97 6.00
N LEU A 237 -24.41 -9.78 5.39
CA LEU A 237 -23.53 -9.52 4.24
C LEU A 237 -22.05 -9.62 4.62
N ALA A 238 -21.67 -9.07 5.78
CA ALA A 238 -20.33 -9.23 6.33
C ALA A 238 -19.98 -10.70 6.59
N GLY A 239 -20.95 -11.52 7.04
CA GLY A 239 -20.80 -12.96 7.22
C GLY A 239 -20.56 -13.70 5.90
N LYS A 240 -21.35 -13.40 4.84
CA LYS A 240 -21.13 -13.93 3.48
C LYS A 240 -19.70 -13.64 2.99
N LEU A 241 -19.25 -12.39 3.12
CA LEU A 241 -17.92 -11.98 2.66
C LEU A 241 -16.79 -12.63 3.47
N GLN A 242 -16.93 -12.71 4.80
CA GLN A 242 -15.96 -13.42 5.66
C GLN A 242 -15.83 -14.90 5.30
N ALA A 243 -16.94 -15.56 4.94
CA ALA A 243 -16.92 -16.95 4.46
C ALA A 243 -16.24 -17.08 3.10
N ALA A 244 -16.53 -16.17 2.15
CA ALA A 244 -15.90 -16.15 0.83
C ALA A 244 -14.38 -15.97 0.90
N LEU A 245 -13.90 -14.98 1.66
CA LEU A 245 -12.47 -14.73 1.90
C LEU A 245 -11.77 -15.97 2.48
N LYS A 246 -12.37 -16.63 3.48
CA LYS A 246 -11.83 -17.87 4.06
C LYS A 246 -11.80 -19.02 3.05
N SER A 247 -12.85 -19.18 2.24
CA SER A 247 -12.90 -20.21 1.19
C SER A 247 -11.89 -19.98 0.06
N GLN A 248 -11.47 -18.73 -0.15
CA GLN A 248 -10.45 -18.34 -1.14
C GLN A 248 -9.02 -18.47 -0.60
N GLY A 249 -8.83 -18.71 0.70
CA GLY A 249 -7.50 -18.96 1.31
C GLY A 249 -7.05 -17.92 2.35
N VAL A 250 -7.87 -16.91 2.66
CA VAL A 250 -7.52 -15.89 3.66
C VAL A 250 -7.50 -16.49 5.07
N LYS A 251 -6.28 -16.63 5.63
CA LYS A 251 -5.98 -17.39 6.86
C LYS A 251 -6.65 -16.82 8.12
N SER A 252 -6.80 -15.51 8.21
CA SER A 252 -7.38 -14.82 9.37
C SER A 252 -8.36 -13.73 8.93
N VAL A 253 -9.65 -13.95 9.23
CA VAL A 253 -10.71 -12.95 9.02
C VAL A 253 -11.65 -12.88 10.22
N THR A 254 -11.86 -11.68 10.74
CA THR A 254 -12.75 -11.34 11.86
C THR A 254 -13.86 -10.38 11.41
N GLY A 255 -14.97 -10.39 12.15
CA GLY A 255 -16.03 -9.39 12.03
C GLY A 255 -15.90 -8.32 13.12
N SER A 256 -16.33 -7.10 12.82
CA SER A 256 -16.44 -6.00 13.79
C SER A 256 -17.63 -5.10 13.46
N LEU A 257 -18.09 -4.31 14.45
CA LEU A 257 -19.02 -3.22 14.21
C LEU A 257 -18.29 -2.00 13.63
N LEU A 258 -19.03 -1.08 12.99
CA LEU A 258 -18.51 0.22 12.57
C LEU A 258 -17.84 0.96 13.74
N ASN A 259 -16.58 1.36 13.55
CA ASN A 259 -15.71 1.89 14.60
C ASN A 259 -14.65 2.83 13.99
N ASN A 260 -14.76 4.12 14.29
CA ASN A 260 -13.86 5.14 13.74
C ASN A 260 -12.40 4.99 14.21
N GLN A 261 -12.18 4.60 15.46
CA GLN A 261 -10.84 4.43 16.03
C GLN A 261 -10.08 3.27 15.36
N LEU A 262 -10.80 2.23 14.94
CA LEU A 262 -10.23 1.10 14.18
C LEU A 262 -9.72 1.57 12.81
N LEU A 263 -10.53 2.35 12.06
CA LEU A 263 -10.12 2.91 10.76
C LEU A 263 -8.91 3.84 10.85
N GLN A 264 -8.81 4.62 11.93
CA GLN A 264 -7.66 5.48 12.22
C GLN A 264 -6.41 4.70 12.61
N ASN A 265 -6.54 3.59 13.34
CA ASN A 265 -5.44 2.84 13.96
C ASN A 265 -5.39 1.39 13.45
N ARG A 266 -5.41 1.19 12.13
CA ARG A 266 -5.45 -0.15 11.52
C ARG A 266 -4.22 -0.96 11.91
N THR A 267 -4.44 -2.22 12.27
CA THR A 267 -3.40 -3.21 12.62
C THR A 267 -3.15 -4.22 11.50
N GLY A 268 -4.12 -4.43 10.61
CA GLY A 268 -4.04 -5.20 9.36
C GLY A 268 -5.05 -4.66 8.33
N PRO A 269 -5.33 -5.40 7.25
CA PRO A 269 -6.35 -5.03 6.26
C PRO A 269 -7.73 -4.84 6.88
N VAL A 270 -8.47 -3.84 6.41
CA VAL A 270 -9.84 -3.56 6.86
C VAL A 270 -10.76 -3.43 5.65
N ILE A 271 -11.93 -4.04 5.74
CA ILE A 271 -13.02 -3.90 4.77
C ILE A 271 -14.19 -3.20 5.48
N ALA A 272 -14.51 -1.97 5.08
CA ALA A 272 -15.70 -1.27 5.54
C ALA A 272 -16.88 -1.60 4.62
N LEU A 273 -17.91 -2.24 5.17
CA LEU A 273 -19.08 -2.74 4.45
C LEU A 273 -20.35 -2.09 5.03
N GLY A 274 -21.10 -1.37 4.20
CA GLY A 274 -22.34 -0.70 4.61
C GLY A 274 -22.89 0.25 3.54
N THR A 275 -24.07 0.80 3.77
CA THR A 275 -24.59 1.89 2.94
C THR A 275 -23.80 3.19 3.19
N TRP A 276 -23.78 4.11 2.24
CA TRP A 276 -23.09 5.38 2.43
C TRP A 276 -23.65 6.19 3.61
N ASP A 277 -24.97 6.13 3.86
CA ASP A 277 -25.61 6.81 4.98
C ASP A 277 -25.18 6.27 6.36
N GLU A 278 -24.82 4.98 6.46
CA GLU A 278 -24.20 4.40 7.66
C GLU A 278 -22.71 4.74 7.76
N LEU A 279 -21.98 4.64 6.65
CA LEU A 279 -20.52 4.83 6.63
C LEU A 279 -20.11 6.30 6.78
N LYS A 280 -20.89 7.26 6.29
CA LYS A 280 -20.63 8.70 6.43
C LYS A 280 -20.74 9.22 7.87
N GLN A 281 -21.26 8.40 8.79
CA GLN A 281 -21.27 8.69 10.24
C GLN A 281 -19.90 8.46 10.90
N LEU A 282 -18.95 7.80 10.23
CA LEU A 282 -17.58 7.64 10.71
C LEU A 282 -16.73 8.83 10.23
N PRO A 283 -16.22 9.72 11.11
CA PRO A 283 -15.45 10.89 10.71
C PRO A 283 -14.28 10.59 9.75
N PHE A 284 -13.60 9.46 9.91
CA PHE A 284 -12.54 9.01 9.02
C PHE A 284 -13.03 8.86 7.56
N LEU A 285 -14.19 8.23 7.34
CA LEU A 285 -14.76 8.04 5.99
C LEU A 285 -15.39 9.33 5.45
N ALA A 286 -15.96 10.17 6.32
CA ALA A 286 -16.44 11.50 5.93
C ALA A 286 -15.30 12.39 5.41
N GLU A 287 -14.15 12.44 6.11
CA GLU A 287 -12.97 13.18 5.62
C GLU A 287 -12.32 12.51 4.40
N LEU A 288 -12.27 11.18 4.34
CA LEU A 288 -11.79 10.44 3.15
C LEU A 288 -12.61 10.78 1.89
N ASN A 289 -13.93 10.91 2.02
CA ASN A 289 -14.81 11.30 0.93
C ASN A 289 -14.67 12.78 0.56
N LYS A 290 -14.58 13.70 1.55
CA LYS A 290 -14.26 15.12 1.27
C LYS A 290 -12.91 15.28 0.54
N ALA A 291 -11.96 14.41 0.83
CA ALA A 291 -10.63 14.39 0.23
C ALA A 291 -10.53 13.59 -1.08
N TYR A 292 -11.64 13.19 -1.72
CA TYR A 292 -11.67 12.22 -2.83
C TYR A 292 -10.57 12.38 -3.90
N ARG A 293 -10.29 13.62 -4.35
CA ARG A 293 -9.22 13.94 -5.33
C ARG A 293 -7.78 13.79 -4.80
N LYS A 294 -7.59 13.17 -3.62
CA LYS A 294 -6.30 12.99 -2.94
C LYS A 294 -6.16 11.62 -2.24
N THR A 295 -7.08 10.69 -2.47
CA THR A 295 -7.12 9.38 -1.78
C THR A 295 -6.92 8.20 -2.73
N GLY A 296 -6.66 8.48 -4.02
CA GLY A 296 -6.69 7.51 -5.11
C GLY A 296 -8.10 7.02 -5.46
N LEU A 297 -9.14 7.43 -4.73
CA LEU A 297 -10.52 6.99 -4.97
C LEU A 297 -11.08 7.64 -6.24
N SER A 298 -11.68 6.83 -7.10
CA SER A 298 -12.33 7.23 -8.36
C SER A 298 -13.83 7.42 -8.18
N VAL A 299 -14.25 7.76 -6.95
CA VAL A 299 -15.63 7.96 -6.52
C VAL A 299 -15.72 9.13 -5.55
N HIS A 300 -16.86 9.82 -5.55
CA HIS A 300 -17.23 10.79 -4.51
C HIS A 300 -18.73 10.64 -4.20
N PHE A 301 -19.04 10.25 -2.96
CA PHE A 301 -20.42 10.05 -2.54
C PHE A 301 -21.08 11.37 -2.15
N THR A 302 -22.34 11.54 -2.54
CA THR A 302 -23.17 12.72 -2.26
C THR A 302 -24.53 12.29 -1.71
N ASP A 303 -25.34 13.23 -1.21
CA ASP A 303 -26.70 12.93 -0.75
C ASP A 303 -27.69 12.58 -1.89
N LYS A 304 -27.21 12.44 -3.15
CA LYS A 304 -27.97 11.96 -4.31
C LYS A 304 -27.54 10.58 -4.82
N GLY A 305 -26.41 10.05 -4.34
CA GLY A 305 -25.78 8.84 -4.88
C GLY A 305 -24.25 8.97 -4.92
N VAL A 306 -23.64 8.65 -6.06
CA VAL A 306 -22.18 8.66 -6.23
C VAL A 306 -21.76 9.28 -7.57
N GLU A 307 -20.86 10.25 -7.49
CA GLU A 307 -20.09 10.79 -8.62
C GLU A 307 -18.96 9.83 -8.98
N LEU A 308 -18.80 9.53 -10.27
CA LEU A 308 -17.78 8.63 -10.81
C LEU A 308 -16.71 9.44 -11.55
N LEU A 309 -15.45 9.16 -11.23
CA LEU A 309 -14.31 9.97 -11.68
C LEU A 309 -13.51 9.30 -12.80
N ASP A 310 -12.91 10.13 -13.64
CA ASP A 310 -11.87 9.74 -14.60
C ASP A 310 -10.47 9.68 -13.97
N GLY A 311 -9.47 9.31 -14.78
CA GLY A 311 -8.05 9.29 -14.38
C GLY A 311 -7.44 10.66 -14.02
N ARG A 312 -8.19 11.76 -14.14
CA ARG A 312 -7.82 13.13 -13.74
C ARG A 312 -8.56 13.59 -12.49
N SER A 313 -9.26 12.68 -11.80
CA SER A 313 -10.14 13.00 -10.66
C SER A 313 -11.24 14.03 -10.99
N ARG A 314 -11.66 14.10 -12.26
CA ARG A 314 -12.81 14.89 -12.72
C ARG A 314 -14.04 14.00 -12.67
N VAL A 315 -15.16 14.53 -12.18
CA VAL A 315 -16.47 13.87 -12.29
C VAL A 315 -16.85 13.82 -13.76
N VAL A 316 -17.12 12.62 -14.28
CA VAL A 316 -17.55 12.41 -15.68
C VAL A 316 -18.87 11.65 -15.78
N ASN A 317 -19.37 11.07 -14.69
CA ASN A 317 -20.69 10.46 -14.62
C ASN A 317 -21.24 10.52 -13.18
N GLU A 318 -22.56 10.37 -13.02
CA GLU A 318 -23.26 10.26 -11.73
C GLU A 318 -24.13 9.00 -11.73
N SER A 319 -24.24 8.32 -10.59
CA SER A 319 -25.10 7.15 -10.43
C SER A 319 -25.90 7.23 -9.13
N GLY A 320 -27.19 6.93 -9.22
CA GLY A 320 -28.16 7.06 -8.13
C GLY A 320 -28.40 5.75 -7.37
N PRO A 321 -29.62 5.52 -6.85
CA PRO A 321 -30.00 4.28 -6.17
C PRO A 321 -29.70 3.00 -6.95
N GLY A 322 -29.52 1.89 -6.24
CA GLY A 322 -29.09 0.59 -6.76
C GLY A 322 -27.60 0.51 -7.12
N THR A 323 -26.79 1.51 -6.76
CA THR A 323 -25.36 1.54 -7.12
C THR A 323 -24.50 0.97 -5.99
N GLY A 324 -23.80 -0.12 -6.28
CA GLY A 324 -22.69 -0.60 -5.45
C GLY A 324 -21.37 0.01 -5.86
N ILE A 325 -20.43 0.14 -4.93
CA ILE A 325 -19.02 0.52 -5.15
C ILE A 325 -18.12 -0.50 -4.46
N ILE A 326 -17.06 -0.91 -5.13
CA ILE A 326 -15.94 -1.65 -4.56
C ILE A 326 -14.68 -0.84 -4.83
N ALA A 327 -14.02 -0.38 -3.78
CA ALA A 327 -12.79 0.41 -3.90
C ALA A 327 -11.74 0.01 -2.86
N ALA A 328 -10.48 0.36 -3.13
CA ALA A 328 -9.35 0.15 -2.24
C ALA A 328 -8.52 1.45 -2.13
N THR A 329 -7.91 1.66 -0.97
CA THR A 329 -6.93 2.72 -0.70
C THR A 329 -6.01 2.30 0.45
N GLY A 330 -4.98 3.10 0.74
CA GLY A 330 -3.99 2.84 1.78
C GLY A 330 -3.49 4.14 2.40
N SER A 331 -2.68 4.03 3.45
CA SER A 331 -2.10 5.21 4.14
C SER A 331 -0.92 5.82 3.38
N GLY A 332 -0.44 5.12 2.36
CA GLY A 332 0.72 5.44 1.52
C GLY A 332 1.08 4.23 0.66
N LEU A 333 2.17 4.35 -0.10
CA LEU A 333 2.75 3.23 -0.85
C LEU A 333 3.23 2.13 0.10
N GLY A 334 3.14 0.87 -0.32
CA GLY A 334 3.59 -0.29 0.45
C GLY A 334 2.84 -0.58 1.76
N ASP A 335 1.69 0.06 2.02
CA ASP A 335 0.89 -0.16 3.23
C ASP A 335 0.16 -1.52 3.19
N PRO A 336 0.57 -2.54 3.99
CA PRO A 336 -0.14 -3.82 4.05
C PRO A 336 -1.52 -3.70 4.71
N LYS A 337 -1.85 -2.56 5.31
CA LYS A 337 -3.09 -2.32 6.06
C LYS A 337 -4.11 -1.58 5.19
N VAL A 338 -4.31 -2.07 3.97
CA VAL A 338 -5.26 -1.51 3.02
C VAL A 338 -6.65 -1.33 3.61
N LEU A 339 -7.32 -0.26 3.21
CA LEU A 339 -8.72 -0.03 3.47
C LEU A 339 -9.50 -0.32 2.19
N TRP A 340 -10.34 -1.34 2.23
CA TRP A 340 -11.34 -1.62 1.21
C TRP A 340 -12.69 -1.04 1.62
N LEU A 341 -13.40 -0.49 0.65
CA LEU A 341 -14.73 0.07 0.79
C LEU A 341 -15.69 -0.76 -0.08
N ILE A 342 -16.69 -1.37 0.54
CA ILE A 342 -17.79 -2.07 -0.15
C ILE A 342 -19.06 -1.32 0.24
N VAL A 343 -19.48 -0.41 -0.62
CA VAL A 343 -20.46 0.63 -0.29
C VAL A 343 -21.66 0.54 -1.21
N GLY A 344 -22.86 0.57 -0.66
CA GLY A 344 -24.07 0.84 -1.44
C GLY A 344 -24.50 2.29 -1.32
N THR A 345 -25.09 2.86 -2.36
CA THR A 345 -26.01 4.01 -2.20
C THR A 345 -27.19 3.67 -1.30
N ASP A 346 -27.54 2.38 -1.25
CA ASP A 346 -28.64 1.76 -0.52
C ASP A 346 -28.34 0.25 -0.35
N GLU A 347 -29.28 -0.51 0.21
CA GLU A 347 -29.15 -1.95 0.46
C GLU A 347 -29.03 -2.78 -0.84
N GLU A 348 -29.66 -2.38 -1.95
CA GLU A 348 -29.58 -3.08 -3.24
C GLU A 348 -28.19 -2.93 -3.86
N GLY A 349 -27.65 -1.71 -3.87
CA GLY A 349 -26.29 -1.42 -4.30
C GLY A 349 -25.25 -2.17 -3.44
N LEU A 350 -25.45 -2.19 -2.12
CA LEU A 350 -24.55 -2.89 -1.20
C LEU A 350 -24.56 -4.41 -1.41
N GLN A 351 -25.75 -5.02 -1.49
CA GLN A 351 -25.88 -6.45 -1.77
C GLN A 351 -25.28 -6.78 -3.15
N SER A 352 -25.46 -5.93 -4.16
CA SER A 352 -24.85 -6.10 -5.49
C SER A 352 -23.32 -6.06 -5.47
N ALA A 353 -22.72 -5.18 -4.67
CA ALA A 353 -21.26 -5.11 -4.48
C ALA A 353 -20.70 -6.35 -3.76
N VAL A 354 -21.40 -6.83 -2.73
CA VAL A 354 -21.02 -8.05 -2.00
C VAL A 354 -21.15 -9.30 -2.88
N ASP A 355 -22.26 -9.45 -3.61
CA ASP A 355 -22.47 -10.61 -4.48
C ASP A 355 -21.49 -10.66 -5.66
N LEU A 356 -20.99 -9.52 -6.13
CA LEU A 356 -19.93 -9.46 -7.14
C LEU A 356 -18.61 -10.07 -6.62
N LEU A 357 -18.19 -9.76 -5.39
CA LEU A 357 -16.98 -10.32 -4.78
C LEU A 357 -17.14 -11.78 -4.35
N VAL A 358 -18.30 -12.14 -3.80
CA VAL A 358 -18.57 -13.48 -3.30
C VAL A 358 -18.76 -14.49 -4.44
N ASN A 359 -19.55 -14.14 -5.46
CA ASN A 359 -19.97 -15.11 -6.50
C ASN A 359 -19.21 -14.95 -7.82
N HIS A 360 -18.64 -13.76 -8.09
CA HIS A 360 -18.09 -13.40 -9.39
C HIS A 360 -16.75 -12.61 -9.37
N PRO A 361 -15.79 -12.89 -8.45
CA PRO A 361 -14.62 -12.03 -8.23
C PRO A 361 -13.75 -11.83 -9.49
N ALA A 362 -13.70 -12.81 -10.41
CA ALA A 362 -13.00 -12.69 -11.68
C ALA A 362 -13.47 -11.50 -12.56
N LYS A 363 -14.69 -10.97 -12.36
CA LYS A 363 -15.23 -9.81 -13.10
C LYS A 363 -14.54 -8.49 -12.75
N ILE A 364 -13.79 -8.40 -11.65
CA ILE A 364 -13.00 -7.21 -11.27
C ILE A 364 -11.49 -7.38 -11.49
N ARG A 365 -11.03 -8.47 -12.11
CA ARG A 365 -9.59 -8.72 -12.36
C ARG A 365 -8.97 -7.56 -13.14
N GLY A 366 -7.87 -7.02 -12.60
CA GLY A 366 -7.18 -5.87 -13.17
C GLY A 366 -7.97 -4.55 -13.14
N PHE A 367 -9.04 -4.41 -12.36
CA PHE A 367 -9.71 -3.11 -12.16
C PHE A 367 -8.97 -2.31 -11.07
N TYR A 368 -8.91 -0.98 -11.21
CA TYR A 368 -8.44 -0.14 -10.10
C TYR A 368 -9.50 -0.11 -9.01
N GLN A 369 -10.72 0.26 -9.38
CA GLN A 369 -11.93 0.27 -8.56
C GLN A 369 -13.13 -0.16 -9.44
N ALA A 370 -14.30 -0.42 -8.84
CA ALA A 370 -15.52 -0.76 -9.58
C ALA A 370 -16.74 -0.03 -9.02
N ALA A 371 -17.62 0.40 -9.93
CA ALA A 371 -19.03 0.57 -9.63
C ALA A 371 -19.79 -0.71 -10.03
N VAL A 372 -20.94 -0.95 -9.40
CA VAL A 372 -21.86 -2.05 -9.70
C VAL A 372 -23.21 -1.43 -9.98
N ILE A 373 -23.53 -1.27 -11.27
CA ILE A 373 -24.71 -0.56 -11.75
C ILE A 373 -25.60 -1.58 -12.46
N SER A 374 -26.84 -1.75 -11.99
CA SER A 374 -27.78 -2.77 -12.50
C SER A 374 -27.15 -4.17 -12.57
N GLY A 375 -26.42 -4.56 -11.51
CA GLY A 375 -25.73 -5.86 -11.40
C GLY A 375 -24.49 -6.04 -12.30
N LYS A 376 -24.04 -5.00 -13.01
CA LYS A 376 -22.85 -5.05 -13.88
C LYS A 376 -21.67 -4.30 -13.27
N ALA A 377 -20.50 -4.93 -13.27
CA ALA A 377 -19.24 -4.28 -12.92
C ALA A 377 -18.86 -3.25 -13.99
N VAL A 378 -18.70 -2.00 -13.58
CA VAL A 378 -18.22 -0.87 -14.38
C VAL A 378 -16.85 -0.46 -13.84
N ARG A 379 -15.84 -0.44 -14.70
CA ARG A 379 -14.46 -0.12 -14.31
C ARG A 379 -14.31 1.35 -13.94
N LEU A 380 -13.68 1.59 -12.81
CA LEU A 380 -13.21 2.91 -12.37
C LEU A 380 -11.67 2.91 -12.27
N PRO A 381 -10.98 4.03 -12.56
CA PRO A 381 -11.54 5.29 -13.07
C PRO A 381 -12.17 5.13 -14.46
N MET A 382 -13.10 6.03 -14.77
CA MET A 382 -13.76 6.19 -16.07
C MET A 382 -12.79 6.73 -17.14
N GLU A 383 -13.24 6.73 -18.39
CA GLU A 383 -12.61 7.46 -19.52
C GLU A 383 -13.23 8.87 -19.65
#